data_AF-A0A969B3U8-F1
#
_entry.id   AF-A0A969B3U8-F1
#
_cell.length_a   1.000
_cell.length_b   1.000
_cell.length_c   1.000
_cell.angle_alpha   90.00
_cell.angle_beta   90.00
_cell.angle_gamma   90.00
#
_symmetry.space_group_name_H-M   'P 1'
#
loop_
_entity.id
_entity.type
_entity.pdbx_description
1 polymer ?
#
loop_
_entity_poly.entity_id
_entity_poly.type
_entity_poly.pdbx_seq_one_letter_code
_entity_poly.pdbx_strand_id
1 'polypeptide(L)'
;MFAFVTGCEGPEGPMGPAGADGTNGTDGTNGVDGKDGVDGNVTCLECHSATTPDITMEQFRQSAHSKGAIAVDYAGGRKSCAKCHSHEGYLEFARTGTVAQDIATPSAWQCKTCHNIHTTFEETDYALRLNAPVTFASDPTTAVDLGNSNTCANCHQARRAEPNLDVPGETFVITSTHYGPHYGTQANILYGVGFASIPGDYTYPVVGQSPHMQEGAKCTGCHMYDYGNGKGGHTFNPALDACNTCHGADNSDFNYKNTQTEVSEMLVELKGQLMDLGVLDAEGHVVPGTYPMLQAQAYFNYDGMLEDRSLGAHNPEYVKAILKNTIAALK
;
A
#
# COMPACT_ATOMS: atom_id res chain seq x y z
N MET A 1 -105.70 6.08 86.62
CA MET A 1 -104.54 5.19 86.84
C MET A 1 -103.36 5.82 86.10
N PHE A 2 -102.30 6.14 86.83
CA PHE A 2 -101.11 6.88 86.36
C PHE A 2 -100.32 6.11 85.30
N ALA A 3 -99.71 6.84 84.35
CA ALA A 3 -98.41 6.48 83.78
C ALA A 3 -97.75 7.70 83.11
N PHE A 4 -96.74 8.25 83.80
CA PHE A 4 -95.69 9.08 83.22
C PHE A 4 -94.94 8.26 82.16
N VAL A 5 -94.67 8.83 80.99
CA VAL A 5 -93.66 8.30 80.07
C VAL A 5 -92.65 9.39 79.78
N THR A 6 -91.51 9.22 80.42
CA THR A 6 -90.23 9.91 80.27
C THR A 6 -89.79 9.92 78.80
N GLY A 7 -89.43 11.10 78.28
CA GLY A 7 -88.78 11.23 76.98
C GLY A 7 -87.33 10.77 77.05
N CYS A 8 -86.94 9.86 76.15
CA CYS A 8 -85.54 9.54 75.90
C CYS A 8 -84.98 10.55 74.88
N GLU A 9 -83.86 11.20 75.20
CA GLU A 9 -83.00 11.83 74.19
C GLU A 9 -82.53 10.74 73.22
N GLY A 10 -82.75 10.97 71.93
CA GLY A 10 -82.32 10.07 70.87
C GLY A 10 -80.80 10.07 70.72
N PRO A 11 -80.19 8.97 70.23
CA PRO A 11 -78.76 8.88 70.03
C PRO A 11 -78.26 9.94 69.03
N GLU A 12 -77.05 10.45 69.27
CA GLU A 12 -76.34 11.36 68.38
C GLU A 12 -76.19 10.73 66.99
N GLY A 13 -76.51 11.50 65.94
CA GLY A 13 -76.49 11.02 64.55
C GLY A 13 -75.07 10.61 64.11
N PRO A 14 -74.94 9.64 63.18
CA PRO A 14 -73.63 9.19 62.72
C PRO A 14 -72.85 10.33 62.05
N MET A 15 -71.53 10.37 62.30
CA MET A 15 -70.59 11.30 61.65
C MET A 15 -70.71 11.19 60.12
N GLY A 16 -70.78 12.35 59.44
CA GLY A 16 -70.84 12.40 57.98
C GLY A 16 -69.60 11.75 57.33
N PRO A 17 -69.74 11.21 56.10
CA PRO A 17 -68.64 10.54 55.42
C PRO A 17 -67.46 11.50 55.18
N ALA A 18 -66.23 10.97 55.26
CA ALA A 18 -65.02 11.72 54.94
C ALA A 18 -65.06 12.22 53.47
N GLY A 19 -64.55 13.43 53.22
CA GLY A 19 -64.40 13.96 51.88
C GLY A 19 -63.46 13.09 51.03
N ALA A 20 -63.74 12.98 49.73
CA ALA A 20 -62.91 12.17 48.83
C ALA A 20 -61.48 12.74 48.73
N ASP A 21 -60.49 11.85 48.76
CA ASP A 21 -59.07 12.21 48.58
C ASP A 21 -58.84 12.80 47.18
N GLY A 22 -57.98 13.83 47.09
CA GLY A 22 -57.55 14.38 45.81
C GLY A 22 -56.75 13.35 45.01
N THR A 23 -56.99 13.27 43.70
CA THR A 23 -56.27 12.35 42.82
C THR A 23 -54.82 12.81 42.64
N ASN A 24 -53.86 11.90 42.86
CA ASN A 24 -52.45 12.15 42.52
C ASN A 24 -52.31 12.45 41.01
N GLY A 25 -51.46 13.42 40.66
CA GLY A 25 -51.10 13.69 39.27
C GLY A 25 -50.37 12.50 38.65
N THR A 26 -50.50 12.31 37.35
CA THR A 26 -49.79 11.26 36.61
C THR A 26 -48.30 11.57 36.53
N ASP A 27 -47.45 10.62 36.93
CA ASP A 27 -46.01 10.71 36.73
C ASP A 27 -45.68 10.86 35.23
N GLY A 28 -44.71 11.72 34.91
CA GLY A 28 -44.25 11.90 33.53
C GLY A 28 -43.58 10.63 32.98
N THR A 29 -43.71 10.40 31.67
CA THR A 29 -43.02 9.29 31.01
C THR A 29 -41.51 9.54 30.99
N ASN A 30 -40.72 8.55 31.42
CA ASN A 30 -39.27 8.58 31.22
C ASN A 30 -38.92 8.75 29.73
N GLY A 31 -37.85 9.48 29.45
CA GLY A 31 -37.31 9.59 28.09
C GLY A 31 -36.84 8.23 27.58
N VAL A 32 -36.77 8.08 26.25
CA VAL A 32 -36.13 6.92 25.63
C VAL A 32 -34.64 6.95 25.89
N ASP A 33 -34.09 5.82 26.34
CA ASP A 33 -32.64 5.63 26.46
C ASP A 33 -31.97 5.87 25.11
N GLY A 34 -30.76 6.44 25.14
CA GLY A 34 -29.93 6.58 23.95
C GLY A 34 -29.56 5.20 23.38
N LYS A 35 -29.19 5.14 22.10
CA LYS A 35 -28.59 3.91 21.55
C LYS A 35 -27.29 3.63 22.30
N ASP A 36 -27.12 2.37 22.73
CA ASP A 36 -25.83 1.90 23.25
C ASP A 36 -24.73 2.14 22.20
N GLY A 37 -23.54 2.51 22.68
CA GLY A 37 -22.35 2.63 21.83
C GLY A 37 -21.90 1.26 21.32
N VAL A 38 -21.08 1.24 20.26
CA VAL A 38 -20.41 0.01 19.82
C VAL A 38 -19.40 -0.41 20.90
N ASP A 39 -19.41 -1.68 21.30
CA ASP A 39 -18.47 -2.22 22.28
C ASP A 39 -17.02 -2.13 21.75
N GLY A 40 -16.19 -1.26 22.33
CA GLY A 40 -14.77 -1.11 21.97
C GLY A 40 -13.93 -2.38 22.15
N ASN A 41 -14.48 -3.42 22.79
CA ASN A 41 -13.86 -4.74 22.93
C ASN A 41 -13.73 -5.49 21.58
N VAL A 42 -14.65 -5.30 20.64
CA VAL A 42 -14.61 -6.00 19.33
C VAL A 42 -13.41 -5.53 18.52
N THR A 43 -13.21 -4.21 18.42
CA THR A 43 -12.08 -3.58 17.73
C THR A 43 -10.73 -3.94 18.39
N CYS A 44 -10.66 -3.97 19.73
CA CYS A 44 -9.43 -4.35 20.42
C CYS A 44 -9.05 -5.82 20.19
N LEU A 45 -10.03 -6.73 20.14
CA LEU A 45 -9.82 -8.16 19.92
C LEU A 45 -9.41 -8.50 18.47
N GLU A 46 -9.61 -7.60 17.50
CA GLU A 46 -9.01 -7.78 16.17
C GLU A 46 -7.48 -7.80 16.22
N CYS A 47 -6.87 -7.15 17.22
CA CYS A 47 -5.41 -7.07 17.42
C CYS A 47 -4.90 -7.78 18.69
N HIS A 48 -5.76 -7.98 19.69
CA HIS A 48 -5.42 -8.60 20.97
C HIS A 48 -6.22 -9.88 21.24
N SER A 49 -6.59 -10.64 20.19
CA SER A 49 -7.13 -11.99 20.33
C SER A 49 -6.07 -13.06 20.07
N ALA A 50 -6.32 -14.26 20.60
CA ALA A 50 -5.36 -15.37 20.59
C ALA A 50 -5.14 -16.04 19.21
N THR A 51 -5.75 -15.57 18.12
CA THR A 51 -5.73 -16.29 16.83
C THR A 51 -5.51 -15.42 15.59
N THR A 52 -6.37 -14.45 15.28
CA THR A 52 -6.30 -13.69 14.00
C THR A 52 -5.12 -12.70 13.91
N PRO A 53 -4.83 -11.87 14.92
CA PRO A 53 -3.70 -10.96 14.87
C PRO A 53 -2.35 -11.60 15.11
N ASP A 54 -2.27 -12.73 15.83
CA ASP A 54 -1.01 -13.50 15.93
C ASP A 54 -0.59 -14.04 14.56
N ILE A 55 -1.55 -14.52 13.75
CA ILE A 55 -1.29 -14.94 12.37
C ILE A 55 -0.81 -13.77 11.51
N THR A 56 -1.49 -12.62 11.59
CA THR A 56 -1.12 -11.42 10.81
C THR A 56 0.25 -10.87 11.22
N MET A 57 0.53 -10.83 12.52
CA MET A 57 1.82 -10.42 13.06
C MET A 57 2.93 -11.39 12.63
N GLU A 58 2.66 -12.70 12.64
CA GLU A 58 3.63 -13.70 12.19
C GLU A 58 3.90 -13.62 10.70
N GLN A 59 2.88 -13.37 9.88
CA GLN A 59 3.06 -13.05 8.47
C GLN A 59 3.93 -11.80 8.29
N PHE A 60 3.64 -10.72 9.03
CA PHE A 60 4.39 -9.48 8.95
C PHE A 60 5.86 -9.66 9.34
N ARG A 61 6.15 -10.43 10.39
CA ARG A 61 7.53 -10.76 10.82
C ARG A 61 8.34 -11.48 9.75
N GLN A 62 7.70 -12.18 8.83
CA GLN A 62 8.39 -12.82 7.70
C GLN A 62 8.85 -11.81 6.64
N SER A 63 8.18 -10.65 6.55
CA SER A 63 8.48 -9.62 5.56
C SER A 63 9.83 -8.92 5.78
N ALA A 64 10.42 -8.43 4.70
CA ALA A 64 11.60 -7.56 4.78
C ALA A 64 11.30 -6.25 5.51
N HIS A 65 10.06 -5.75 5.42
CA HIS A 65 9.60 -4.55 6.13
C HIS A 65 9.76 -4.68 7.64
N SER A 66 9.29 -5.80 8.23
CA SER A 66 9.42 -6.03 9.67
C SER A 66 10.85 -6.32 10.10
N LYS A 67 11.62 -7.02 9.27
CA LYS A 67 13.01 -7.36 9.60
C LYS A 67 13.91 -6.14 9.63
N GLY A 68 13.61 -5.12 8.82
CA GLY A 68 14.43 -3.92 8.68
C GLY A 68 15.82 -4.16 8.06
N ALA A 69 16.19 -5.44 7.85
CA ALA A 69 17.48 -5.86 7.34
C ALA A 69 17.78 -5.17 6.01
N ILE A 70 18.99 -4.58 5.91
CA ILE A 70 19.51 -3.85 4.74
C ILE A 70 18.82 -2.49 4.51
N ALA A 71 17.49 -2.39 4.66
CA ALA A 71 16.74 -1.17 4.40
C ALA A 71 16.97 -0.08 5.46
N VAL A 72 16.87 -0.42 6.74
CA VAL A 72 16.96 0.57 7.84
C VAL A 72 18.41 0.94 8.13
N ASP A 73 19.28 -0.05 8.25
CA ASP A 73 20.69 0.15 8.65
C ASP A 73 21.46 1.04 7.68
N TYR A 74 21.23 0.86 6.38
CA TYR A 74 21.91 1.67 5.37
C TYR A 74 21.18 3.00 5.12
N ALA A 75 19.85 3.00 5.03
CA ALA A 75 19.10 4.12 4.45
C ALA A 75 18.09 4.79 5.39
N GLY A 76 17.66 4.12 6.47
CA GLY A 76 16.56 4.59 7.32
C GLY A 76 16.82 5.91 8.04
N GLY A 77 18.09 6.20 8.35
CA GLY A 77 18.49 7.44 9.03
C GLY A 77 18.70 8.63 8.10
N ARG A 78 18.84 8.42 6.79
CA ARG A 78 19.16 9.50 5.83
C ARG A 78 17.89 10.17 5.36
N LYS A 79 17.76 11.48 5.56
CA LYS A 79 16.60 12.32 5.18
C LYS A 79 16.04 11.98 3.80
N SER A 80 16.91 11.88 2.80
CA SER A 80 16.51 11.64 1.40
C SER A 80 15.96 10.23 1.13
N CYS A 81 16.13 9.31 2.07
CA CYS A 81 15.81 7.89 1.94
C CYS A 81 14.76 7.43 2.97
N ALA A 82 14.74 8.06 4.15
CA ALA A 82 13.95 7.68 5.30
C ALA A 82 12.45 7.56 5.01
N LYS A 83 11.91 8.34 4.05
CA LYS A 83 10.51 8.24 3.63
C LYS A 83 10.10 6.80 3.24
N CYS A 84 11.05 6.02 2.70
CA CYS A 84 10.88 4.65 2.25
C CYS A 84 11.77 3.65 3.01
N HIS A 85 12.46 4.06 4.07
CA HIS A 85 13.47 3.22 4.71
C HIS A 85 13.42 3.23 6.24
N SER A 86 12.48 3.94 6.84
CA SER A 86 12.22 3.89 8.28
C SER A 86 10.77 4.17 8.60
N HIS A 87 10.33 3.64 9.75
CA HIS A 87 9.00 3.92 10.29
C HIS A 87 8.80 5.42 10.50
N GLU A 88 9.76 6.08 11.15
CA GLU A 88 9.67 7.50 11.51
C GLU A 88 9.63 8.38 10.26
N GLY A 89 10.48 8.10 9.26
CA GLY A 89 10.51 8.84 8.02
C GLY A 89 9.23 8.70 7.21
N TYR A 90 8.65 7.49 7.16
CA TYR A 90 7.36 7.27 6.52
C TYR A 90 6.23 8.05 7.23
N LEU A 91 6.21 8.04 8.57
CA LEU A 91 5.21 8.79 9.34
C LEU A 91 5.31 10.31 9.13
N GLU A 92 6.53 10.85 9.11
CA GLU A 92 6.75 12.28 8.86
C GLU A 92 6.31 12.65 7.44
N PHE A 93 6.71 11.84 6.45
CA PHE A 93 6.29 12.01 5.07
C PHE A 93 4.78 12.00 4.93
N ALA A 94 4.10 11.05 5.59
CA ALA A 94 2.65 10.96 5.50
C ALA A 94 1.92 12.16 6.13
N ARG A 95 2.53 12.84 7.10
CA ARG A 95 1.94 14.03 7.74
C ARG A 95 2.25 15.33 7.01
N THR A 96 3.42 15.42 6.37
CA THR A 96 3.98 16.70 5.91
C THR A 96 4.32 16.73 4.42
N GLY A 97 4.31 15.58 3.75
CA GLY A 97 4.78 15.41 2.38
C GLY A 97 6.31 15.34 2.23
N THR A 98 7.08 15.41 3.32
CA THR A 98 8.55 15.36 3.28
C THR A 98 9.15 14.76 4.54
N VAL A 99 10.46 14.50 4.52
CA VAL A 99 11.26 14.20 5.71
C VAL A 99 12.19 15.38 5.89
N ALA A 100 12.13 16.09 7.02
CA ALA A 100 12.81 17.38 7.16
C ALA A 100 14.31 17.24 7.44
N GLN A 101 14.72 16.22 8.19
CA GLN A 101 16.08 16.03 8.70
C GLN A 101 16.50 14.55 8.71
N ASP A 102 17.78 14.30 8.95
CA ASP A 102 18.26 12.94 9.23
C ASP A 102 17.69 12.43 10.56
N ILE A 103 17.41 11.12 10.62
CA ILE A 103 16.79 10.44 11.75
C ILE A 103 17.88 9.68 12.51
N ALA A 104 18.13 10.08 13.75
CA ALA A 104 19.22 9.52 14.56
C ALA A 104 18.99 8.04 14.91
N THR A 105 17.75 7.64 15.13
CA THR A 105 17.37 6.28 15.56
C THR A 105 16.20 5.78 14.73
N PRO A 106 16.43 5.39 13.47
CA PRO A 106 15.38 4.88 12.60
C PRO A 106 14.98 3.48 13.07
N SER A 107 13.69 3.16 13.01
CA SER A 107 13.18 1.81 13.26
C SER A 107 12.62 1.16 12.00
N ALA A 108 12.61 -0.17 12.01
CA ALA A 108 11.95 -0.96 10.99
C ALA A 108 10.45 -0.68 10.95
N TRP A 109 9.82 -1.03 9.83
CA TRP A 109 8.38 -0.85 9.70
C TRP A 109 7.63 -1.69 10.72
N GLN A 110 6.58 -1.08 11.21
CA GLN A 110 5.60 -1.62 12.15
C GLN A 110 4.21 -1.58 11.53
N CYS A 111 3.23 -2.22 12.16
CA CYS A 111 1.80 -2.14 11.77
C CYS A 111 1.34 -0.68 11.65
N LYS A 112 1.76 0.15 12.63
CA LYS A 112 1.51 1.59 12.65
C LYS A 112 2.19 2.34 11.52
N THR A 113 3.03 1.73 10.68
CA THR A 113 3.61 2.44 9.52
C THR A 113 2.63 2.54 8.38
N CYS A 114 1.80 1.53 8.17
CA CYS A 114 0.79 1.53 7.10
C CYS A 114 -0.59 1.92 7.63
N HIS A 115 -0.92 1.57 8.88
CA HIS A 115 -2.26 1.79 9.45
C HIS A 115 -2.28 2.89 10.52
N ASN A 116 -3.42 3.56 10.68
CA ASN A 116 -3.68 4.56 11.72
C ASN A 116 -4.17 3.94 13.04
N ILE A 117 -3.46 2.93 13.53
CA ILE A 117 -3.84 2.21 14.75
C ILE A 117 -3.77 3.08 16.01
N HIS A 118 -4.73 2.86 16.92
CA HIS A 118 -4.85 3.50 18.23
C HIS A 118 -4.94 5.03 18.16
N THR A 119 -5.69 5.56 17.19
CA THR A 119 -5.99 6.99 17.09
C THR A 119 -7.36 7.33 17.66
N THR A 120 -8.36 6.50 17.37
CA THR A 120 -9.75 6.67 17.82
C THR A 120 -10.30 5.44 18.53
N PHE A 121 -9.62 4.28 18.43
CA PHE A 121 -10.06 2.97 18.91
C PHE A 121 -11.34 2.45 18.24
N GLU A 122 -11.63 2.95 17.03
CA GLU A 122 -12.74 2.55 16.16
C GLU A 122 -12.22 1.73 14.96
N GLU A 123 -13.08 1.02 14.23
CA GLU A 123 -12.71 0.29 13.00
C GLU A 123 -12.00 1.17 11.95
N THR A 124 -12.27 2.48 11.95
CA THR A 124 -11.60 3.42 11.04
C THR A 124 -10.10 3.57 11.31
N ASP A 125 -9.60 3.16 12.49
CA ASP A 125 -8.17 3.15 12.79
C ASP A 125 -7.38 2.19 11.90
N TYR A 126 -8.04 1.24 11.22
CA TYR A 126 -7.40 0.33 10.26
C TYR A 126 -7.19 0.94 8.88
N ALA A 127 -7.70 2.16 8.63
CA ALA A 127 -7.49 2.82 7.36
C ALA A 127 -5.99 2.96 7.06
N LEU A 128 -5.64 2.69 5.81
CA LEU A 128 -4.30 2.93 5.30
C LEU A 128 -3.97 4.41 5.40
N ARG A 129 -2.81 4.71 5.99
CA ARG A 129 -2.33 6.07 6.21
C ARG A 129 -2.12 6.82 4.90
N LEU A 130 -1.55 6.16 3.91
CA LEU A 130 -1.35 6.69 2.56
C LEU A 130 -2.21 5.91 1.57
N ASN A 131 -3.46 6.33 1.42
CA ASN A 131 -4.41 5.74 0.47
C ASN A 131 -4.82 6.71 -0.67
N ALA A 132 -4.40 7.97 -0.60
CA ALA A 132 -4.64 8.94 -1.67
C ALA A 132 -3.82 8.60 -2.93
N PRO A 133 -4.27 9.05 -4.13
CA PRO A 133 -3.52 8.88 -5.37
C PRO A 133 -2.07 9.34 -5.25
N VAL A 134 -1.16 8.58 -5.86
CA VAL A 134 0.28 8.79 -5.78
C VAL A 134 0.76 9.62 -6.97
N THR A 135 1.53 10.67 -6.69
CA THR A 135 2.30 11.37 -7.72
C THR A 135 3.69 10.75 -7.80
N PHE A 136 4.10 10.28 -8.98
CA PHE A 136 5.42 9.64 -9.12
C PHE A 136 6.55 10.68 -9.03
N ALA A 137 7.63 10.34 -8.33
CA ALA A 137 8.78 11.19 -8.15
C ALA A 137 9.56 11.38 -9.46
N SER A 138 9.49 10.39 -10.36
CA SER A 138 10.06 10.44 -11.70
C SER A 138 9.24 11.28 -12.69
N ASP A 139 7.96 11.52 -12.40
CA ASP A 139 7.08 12.38 -13.19
C ASP A 139 6.04 13.06 -12.27
N PRO A 140 6.33 14.26 -11.76
CA PRO A 140 5.49 14.93 -10.78
C PRO A 140 4.19 15.51 -11.39
N THR A 141 3.94 15.30 -12.68
CA THR A 141 2.81 15.91 -13.39
C THR A 141 1.55 15.04 -13.38
N THR A 142 1.69 13.75 -13.08
CA THR A 142 0.59 12.78 -13.14
C THR A 142 0.37 12.10 -11.79
N ALA A 143 -0.84 12.23 -11.26
CA ALA A 143 -1.31 11.45 -10.12
C ALA A 143 -1.98 10.16 -10.60
N VAL A 144 -1.62 9.04 -9.97
CA VAL A 144 -2.12 7.70 -10.29
C VAL A 144 -2.85 7.13 -9.09
N ASP A 145 -4.06 6.61 -9.31
CA ASP A 145 -4.83 5.95 -8.27
C ASP A 145 -4.81 4.43 -8.44
N LEU A 146 -4.15 3.77 -7.49
CA LEU A 146 -4.06 2.31 -7.35
C LEU A 146 -4.95 1.80 -6.20
N GLY A 147 -5.87 2.62 -5.68
CA GLY A 147 -6.69 2.29 -4.52
C GLY A 147 -5.85 1.99 -3.29
N ASN A 148 -6.13 0.88 -2.61
CA ASN A 148 -5.34 0.46 -1.44
C ASN A 148 -3.86 0.19 -1.75
N SER A 149 -3.49 -0.03 -3.02
CA SER A 149 -2.10 -0.19 -3.43
C SER A 149 -1.31 1.12 -3.47
N ASN A 150 -1.97 2.28 -3.29
CA ASN A 150 -1.31 3.58 -3.18
C ASN A 150 -0.27 3.60 -2.05
N THR A 151 -0.54 2.91 -0.93
CA THR A 151 0.40 2.83 0.20
C THR A 151 1.74 2.20 -0.21
N CYS A 152 1.72 1.24 -1.14
CA CYS A 152 2.89 0.56 -1.67
C CYS A 152 3.65 1.45 -2.64
N ALA A 153 2.92 2.10 -3.56
CA ALA A 153 3.48 2.93 -4.62
C ALA A 153 4.16 4.21 -4.12
N ASN A 154 3.88 4.68 -2.89
CA ASN A 154 4.63 5.77 -2.27
C ASN A 154 6.13 5.46 -2.10
N CYS A 155 6.49 4.17 -2.02
CA CYS A 155 7.87 3.72 -1.88
C CYS A 155 8.37 2.91 -3.07
N HIS A 156 7.54 2.00 -3.59
CA HIS A 156 7.83 1.16 -4.75
C HIS A 156 7.57 1.91 -6.05
N GLN A 157 8.24 3.07 -6.19
CA GLN A 157 8.31 3.85 -7.43
C GLN A 157 9.75 4.29 -7.76
N ALA A 158 9.99 4.56 -9.03
CA ALA A 158 11.22 5.17 -9.52
C ALA A 158 11.42 6.56 -8.87
N ARG A 159 12.67 6.86 -8.48
CA ARG A 159 13.06 8.12 -7.82
C ARG A 159 13.67 9.15 -8.79
N ARG A 160 13.95 8.75 -10.02
CA ARG A 160 14.56 9.60 -11.05
C ARG A 160 13.76 9.48 -12.34
N ALA A 161 13.64 10.59 -13.07
CA ALA A 161 13.13 10.59 -14.42
C ALA A 161 14.11 9.88 -15.36
N GLU A 162 13.62 9.44 -16.51
CA GLU A 162 14.48 8.91 -17.56
C GLU A 162 15.45 10.02 -18.07
N PRO A 163 16.65 9.65 -18.55
CA PRO A 163 17.73 10.59 -18.86
C PRO A 163 17.32 11.82 -19.68
N ASN A 164 16.50 11.65 -20.73
CA ASN A 164 16.18 12.74 -21.65
C ASN A 164 15.06 13.68 -21.13
N LEU A 165 14.25 13.22 -20.16
CA LEU A 165 13.34 14.12 -19.43
C LEU A 165 14.08 14.93 -18.36
N ASP A 166 15.11 14.34 -17.72
CA ASP A 166 15.92 15.02 -16.70
C ASP A 166 16.89 16.03 -17.32
N VAL A 167 17.65 15.59 -18.33
CA VAL A 167 18.63 16.42 -19.06
C VAL A 167 18.50 16.15 -20.56
N PRO A 168 17.65 16.91 -21.27
CA PRO A 168 17.46 16.76 -22.71
C PRO A 168 18.76 17.03 -23.48
N GLY A 169 19.08 16.21 -24.49
CA GLY A 169 20.25 16.42 -25.34
C GLY A 169 20.72 15.18 -26.11
N GLU A 170 21.84 15.33 -26.83
CA GLU A 170 22.45 14.25 -27.61
C GLU A 170 23.24 13.26 -26.76
N THR A 171 23.76 13.73 -25.62
CA THR A 171 24.56 12.95 -24.67
C THR A 171 24.09 13.16 -23.25
N PHE A 172 24.33 12.18 -22.39
CA PHE A 172 24.01 12.25 -20.97
C PHE A 172 25.22 11.87 -20.12
N VAL A 173 25.42 12.58 -19.00
CA VAL A 173 26.55 12.35 -18.08
C VAL A 173 26.07 11.50 -16.91
N ILE A 174 26.58 10.27 -16.82
CA ILE A 174 26.39 9.38 -15.67
C ILE A 174 27.51 9.65 -14.66
N THR A 175 27.16 10.17 -13.49
CA THR A 175 28.13 10.62 -12.47
C THR A 175 28.39 9.63 -11.35
N SER A 176 27.65 8.53 -11.29
CA SER A 176 27.69 7.58 -10.18
C SER A 176 27.45 6.16 -10.66
N THR A 177 28.14 5.21 -10.03
CA THR A 177 27.90 3.76 -10.16
C THR A 177 26.54 3.31 -9.59
N HIS A 178 25.81 4.23 -8.92
CA HIS A 178 24.45 4.03 -8.42
C HIS A 178 23.42 4.84 -9.21
N TYR A 179 23.77 5.34 -10.40
CA TYR A 179 22.83 5.99 -11.29
C TYR A 179 21.77 4.97 -11.76
N GLY A 180 20.52 5.40 -11.89
CA GLY A 180 19.41 4.55 -12.31
C GLY A 180 18.07 5.03 -11.74
N PRO A 181 16.95 4.42 -12.13
CA PRO A 181 15.61 4.73 -11.63
C PRO A 181 15.42 4.53 -10.13
N HIS A 182 16.36 3.86 -9.43
CA HIS A 182 16.22 3.28 -8.08
C HIS A 182 15.49 1.93 -8.10
N TYR A 183 15.80 1.06 -7.14
CA TYR A 183 15.37 -0.34 -7.12
C TYR A 183 13.85 -0.58 -6.94
N GLY A 184 13.08 0.47 -6.66
CA GLY A 184 11.65 0.39 -6.41
C GLY A 184 10.81 0.65 -7.67
N THR A 185 11.04 0.06 -8.84
CA THR A 185 10.37 0.49 -10.08
C THR A 185 8.94 -0.05 -10.29
N GLN A 186 8.42 -0.83 -9.34
CA GLN A 186 7.28 -1.73 -9.57
C GLN A 186 5.98 -0.99 -9.93
N ALA A 187 5.65 0.11 -9.24
CA ALA A 187 4.43 0.87 -9.53
C ALA A 187 4.49 1.58 -10.90
N ASN A 188 5.67 2.08 -11.29
CA ASN A 188 5.88 2.69 -12.60
C ASN A 188 5.67 1.66 -13.71
N ILE A 189 6.19 0.45 -13.55
CA ILE A 189 6.06 -0.64 -14.53
C ILE A 189 4.62 -1.14 -14.61
N LEU A 190 3.96 -1.36 -13.47
CA LEU A 190 2.55 -1.74 -13.42
C LEU A 190 1.69 -0.72 -14.20
N TYR A 191 1.95 0.57 -14.01
CA TYR A 191 1.23 1.65 -14.70
C TYR A 191 1.68 1.87 -16.17
N GLY A 192 2.91 1.47 -16.52
CA GLY A 192 3.48 1.61 -17.86
C GLY A 192 4.12 2.98 -18.15
N VAL A 193 4.80 3.58 -17.17
CA VAL A 193 5.42 4.92 -17.29
C VAL A 193 6.82 4.97 -16.66
N GLY A 194 7.53 6.10 -16.84
CA GLY A 194 8.78 6.40 -16.12
C GLY A 194 10.05 5.88 -16.79
N PHE A 195 9.93 5.22 -17.94
CA PHE A 195 11.06 4.68 -18.71
C PHE A 195 11.09 5.25 -20.13
N ALA A 196 12.27 5.19 -20.75
CA ALA A 196 12.49 5.74 -22.08
C ALA A 196 11.73 4.91 -23.13
N SER A 197 10.74 5.55 -23.77
CA SER A 197 10.00 4.97 -24.90
C SER A 197 10.78 5.16 -26.20
N ILE A 198 11.80 4.32 -26.38
CA ILE A 198 12.67 4.33 -27.56
C ILE A 198 11.88 3.93 -28.82
N PRO A 199 11.91 4.70 -29.91
CA PRO A 199 11.22 4.33 -31.15
C PRO A 199 11.67 2.98 -31.69
N GLY A 200 10.72 2.17 -32.17
CA GLY A 200 10.99 0.87 -32.77
C GLY A 200 9.71 0.20 -33.29
N ASP A 201 9.83 -1.03 -33.76
CA ASP A 201 8.74 -1.77 -34.39
C ASP A 201 7.68 -2.28 -33.39
N TYR A 202 8.00 -2.29 -32.09
CA TYR A 202 7.09 -2.79 -31.06
C TYR A 202 6.26 -1.66 -30.47
N THR A 203 4.95 -1.84 -30.50
CA THR A 203 3.99 -0.86 -29.99
C THR A 203 3.96 -0.88 -28.46
N TYR A 204 4.04 0.30 -27.85
CA TYR A 204 3.82 0.45 -26.41
C TYR A 204 2.32 0.36 -26.08
N PRO A 205 1.94 -0.40 -25.03
CA PRO A 205 0.55 -0.43 -24.59
C PRO A 205 0.12 0.94 -24.07
N VAL A 206 -1.19 1.18 -24.04
CA VAL A 206 -1.75 2.41 -23.49
C VAL A 206 -1.49 2.47 -21.98
N VAL A 207 -0.95 3.61 -21.53
CA VAL A 207 -0.65 3.88 -20.12
C VAL A 207 -1.88 3.64 -19.24
N GLY A 208 -1.68 2.98 -18.10
CA GLY A 208 -2.73 2.69 -17.12
C GLY A 208 -3.75 1.62 -17.55
N GLN A 209 -3.59 1.01 -18.73
CA GLN A 209 -4.52 -0.01 -19.25
C GLN A 209 -3.95 -1.44 -19.21
N SER A 210 -2.89 -1.67 -18.44
CA SER A 210 -2.44 -3.05 -18.16
C SER A 210 -3.61 -3.87 -17.58
N PRO A 211 -3.80 -5.14 -17.96
CA PRO A 211 -4.78 -6.01 -17.31
C PRO A 211 -4.59 -6.09 -15.78
N HIS A 212 -3.36 -5.93 -15.27
CA HIS A 212 -3.07 -5.91 -13.83
C HIS A 212 -3.37 -4.56 -13.15
N MET A 213 -3.86 -3.56 -13.89
CA MET A 213 -4.42 -2.33 -13.32
C MET A 213 -5.91 -2.46 -12.96
N GLN A 214 -6.55 -3.58 -13.31
CA GLN A 214 -7.93 -3.86 -12.96
C GLN A 214 -8.10 -4.02 -11.44
N GLU A 215 -9.32 -3.78 -10.96
CA GLU A 215 -9.64 -3.94 -9.55
C GLU A 215 -9.39 -5.39 -9.11
N GLY A 216 -8.72 -5.58 -7.97
CA GLY A 216 -8.30 -6.90 -7.50
C GLY A 216 -7.02 -7.48 -8.13
N ALA A 217 -6.43 -6.83 -9.15
CA ALA A 217 -5.19 -7.30 -9.80
C ALA A 217 -3.96 -6.41 -9.54
N LYS A 218 -4.14 -5.32 -8.79
CA LYS A 218 -3.06 -4.41 -8.34
C LYS A 218 -2.20 -5.09 -7.25
N CYS A 219 -1.27 -4.35 -6.64
CA CYS A 219 -0.30 -4.90 -5.67
C CYS A 219 -0.94 -5.79 -4.60
N THR A 220 -2.02 -5.33 -3.96
CA THR A 220 -2.70 -6.08 -2.88
C THR A 220 -3.38 -7.35 -3.38
N GLY A 221 -3.77 -7.42 -4.65
CA GLY A 221 -4.44 -8.57 -5.25
C GLY A 221 -3.58 -9.83 -5.27
N CYS A 222 -2.26 -9.67 -5.42
CA CYS A 222 -1.32 -10.79 -5.48
C CYS A 222 -0.44 -10.88 -4.22
N HIS A 223 0.09 -9.74 -3.76
CA HIS A 223 1.03 -9.70 -2.64
C HIS A 223 0.35 -9.80 -1.27
N MET A 224 -0.92 -9.39 -1.21
CA MET A 224 -1.75 -9.47 0.00
C MET A 224 -3.00 -10.31 -0.22
N TYR A 225 -2.95 -11.25 -1.18
CA TYR A 225 -3.96 -12.29 -1.32
C TYR A 225 -4.07 -13.14 -0.04
N ASP A 226 -5.00 -14.09 0.02
CA ASP A 226 -5.09 -15.01 1.14
C ASP A 226 -3.76 -15.70 1.46
N TYR A 227 -3.45 -15.78 2.75
CA TYR A 227 -2.21 -16.39 3.21
C TYR A 227 -2.28 -17.91 3.07
N GLY A 228 -1.34 -18.45 2.28
CA GLY A 228 -1.20 -19.88 2.03
C GLY A 228 0.22 -20.21 1.62
N ASN A 229 0.72 -21.39 1.96
CA ASN A 229 2.06 -21.86 1.59
C ASN A 229 3.21 -20.87 1.93
N GLY A 230 3.04 -20.06 3.00
CA GLY A 230 4.03 -19.04 3.40
C GLY A 230 4.11 -17.84 2.45
N LYS A 231 3.03 -17.52 1.72
CA LYS A 231 2.89 -16.43 0.76
C LYS A 231 1.54 -15.73 0.95
N GLY A 232 1.36 -14.54 0.38
CA GLY A 232 0.17 -13.72 0.60
C GLY A 232 0.14 -13.06 1.97
N GLY A 233 -1.02 -12.49 2.31
CA GLY A 233 -1.28 -11.77 3.55
C GLY A 233 -0.26 -10.67 3.80
N HIS A 234 0.13 -10.50 5.06
CA HIS A 234 1.12 -9.49 5.46
C HIS A 234 2.57 -9.95 5.29
N THR A 235 2.82 -11.07 4.58
CA THR A 235 4.18 -11.40 4.13
C THR A 235 4.63 -10.53 2.97
N PHE A 236 3.66 -10.01 2.20
CA PHE A 236 3.83 -9.27 0.94
C PHE A 236 4.55 -10.06 -0.17
N ASN A 237 4.80 -11.35 0.02
CA ASN A 237 5.26 -12.21 -1.05
C ASN A 237 4.05 -12.61 -1.90
N PRO A 238 4.13 -12.54 -3.24
CA PRO A 238 2.98 -12.85 -4.09
C PRO A 238 2.55 -14.30 -3.90
N ALA A 239 1.25 -14.53 -3.79
CA ALA A 239 0.66 -15.87 -3.76
C ALA A 239 0.38 -16.33 -5.20
N LEU A 240 0.86 -17.52 -5.57
CA LEU A 240 0.60 -18.10 -6.89
C LEU A 240 -0.90 -18.36 -7.11
N ASP A 241 -1.61 -18.73 -6.04
CA ASP A 241 -3.05 -18.96 -6.07
C ASP A 241 -3.83 -17.72 -6.53
N ALA A 242 -3.32 -16.51 -6.26
CA ALA A 242 -3.91 -15.26 -6.73
C ALA A 242 -3.89 -15.19 -8.27
N CYS A 243 -2.77 -15.56 -8.91
CA CYS A 243 -2.65 -15.61 -10.37
C CYS A 243 -3.67 -16.59 -10.97
N ASN A 244 -3.84 -17.73 -10.31
CA ASN A 244 -4.69 -18.83 -10.77
C ASN A 244 -6.19 -18.51 -10.74
N THR A 245 -6.61 -17.46 -10.03
CA THR A 245 -7.99 -16.95 -10.09
C THR A 245 -8.39 -16.46 -11.49
N CYS A 246 -7.43 -15.97 -12.28
CA CYS A 246 -7.68 -15.36 -13.60
C CYS A 246 -6.94 -16.06 -14.75
N HIS A 247 -5.77 -16.66 -14.49
CA HIS A 247 -4.90 -17.22 -15.53
C HIS A 247 -5.01 -18.74 -15.73
N GLY A 248 -5.92 -19.41 -15.00
CA GLY A 248 -6.12 -20.86 -15.02
C GLY A 248 -5.53 -21.53 -13.77
N ALA A 249 -6.23 -22.54 -13.24
CA ALA A 249 -5.99 -23.10 -11.90
C ALA A 249 -4.69 -23.90 -11.73
N ASP A 250 -3.98 -24.19 -12.82
CA ASP A 250 -2.92 -25.21 -12.84
C ASP A 250 -1.50 -24.65 -13.04
N ASN A 251 -1.28 -23.33 -12.99
CA ASN A 251 0.09 -22.82 -13.05
C ASN A 251 0.83 -23.26 -11.78
N SER A 252 2.03 -23.83 -11.97
CA SER A 252 2.93 -24.25 -10.88
C SER A 252 3.99 -23.20 -10.52
N ASP A 253 4.09 -22.13 -11.31
CA ASP A 253 5.02 -21.02 -11.13
C ASP A 253 4.47 -19.71 -11.72
N PHE A 254 5.23 -18.63 -11.55
CA PHE A 254 4.90 -17.29 -12.07
C PHE A 254 5.26 -17.09 -13.55
N ASN A 255 5.82 -18.10 -14.23
CA ASN A 255 6.26 -18.01 -15.62
C ASN A 255 5.11 -18.25 -16.60
N TYR A 256 4.00 -17.52 -16.39
CA TYR A 256 2.81 -17.62 -17.20
C TYR A 256 3.12 -17.28 -18.67
N LYS A 257 2.77 -18.21 -19.57
CA LYS A 257 3.04 -18.12 -21.02
C LYS A 257 4.51 -17.79 -21.33
N ASN A 258 5.45 -18.34 -20.56
CA ASN A 258 6.89 -18.17 -20.75
C ASN A 258 7.38 -16.71 -20.60
N THR A 259 6.59 -15.84 -19.96
CA THR A 259 6.89 -14.41 -19.87
C THR A 259 8.19 -14.12 -19.13
N GLN A 260 8.42 -14.76 -17.98
CA GLN A 260 9.61 -14.51 -17.17
C GLN A 260 10.87 -15.02 -17.86
N THR A 261 10.77 -16.14 -18.57
CA THR A 261 11.87 -16.67 -19.39
C THR A 261 12.23 -15.69 -20.51
N GLU A 262 11.25 -15.26 -21.31
CA GLU A 262 11.49 -14.32 -22.41
C GLU A 262 12.11 -13.00 -21.91
N VAL A 263 11.60 -12.45 -20.81
CA VAL A 263 12.13 -11.21 -20.23
C VAL A 263 13.55 -11.41 -19.68
N SER A 264 13.81 -12.54 -19.02
CA SER A 264 15.15 -12.86 -18.54
C SER A 264 16.17 -12.97 -19.68
N GLU A 265 15.80 -13.60 -20.80
CA GLU A 265 16.67 -13.72 -21.98
C GLU A 265 16.97 -12.34 -22.60
N MET A 266 15.96 -11.48 -22.74
CA MET A 266 16.15 -10.11 -23.23
C MET A 266 17.02 -9.26 -22.30
N LEU A 267 16.88 -9.41 -20.97
CA LEU A 267 17.75 -8.73 -20.01
C LEU A 267 19.21 -9.18 -20.15
N VAL A 268 19.46 -10.47 -20.42
CA VAL A 268 20.81 -10.99 -20.69
C VAL A 268 21.37 -10.42 -21.99
N GLU A 269 20.59 -10.40 -23.08
CA GLU A 269 20.99 -9.80 -24.36
C GLU A 269 21.35 -8.32 -24.19
N LEU A 270 20.44 -7.54 -23.57
CA LEU A 270 20.65 -6.12 -23.35
C LEU A 270 21.84 -5.83 -22.43
N LYS A 271 22.04 -6.63 -21.38
CA LYS A 271 23.24 -6.54 -20.52
C LYS A 271 24.50 -6.71 -21.36
N GLY A 272 24.55 -7.72 -22.24
CA GLY A 272 25.68 -7.96 -23.13
C GLY A 272 25.98 -6.77 -24.03
N GLN A 273 24.96 -6.22 -24.69
CA GLN A 273 25.12 -5.02 -25.54
C GLN A 273 25.66 -3.82 -24.75
N LEU A 274 25.15 -3.58 -23.54
CA LEU A 274 25.61 -2.47 -22.70
C LEU A 274 27.05 -2.67 -22.20
N MET A 275 27.48 -3.91 -21.97
CA MET A 275 28.87 -4.23 -21.63
C MET A 275 29.80 -4.00 -22.83
N ASP A 276 29.40 -4.44 -24.03
CA ASP A 276 30.17 -4.24 -25.26
C ASP A 276 30.35 -2.74 -25.60
N LEU A 277 29.34 -1.92 -25.27
CA LEU A 277 29.37 -0.47 -25.42
C LEU A 277 30.15 0.26 -24.31
N GLY A 278 30.63 -0.45 -23.28
CA GLY A 278 31.33 0.14 -22.13
C GLY A 278 30.44 0.99 -21.21
N VAL A 279 29.13 0.78 -21.29
CA VAL A 279 28.15 1.41 -20.37
C VAL A 279 28.12 0.65 -19.04
N LEU A 280 28.29 -0.67 -19.09
CA LEU A 280 28.43 -1.55 -17.93
C LEU A 280 29.85 -2.11 -17.81
N ASP A 281 30.32 -2.31 -16.58
CA ASP A 281 31.56 -3.05 -16.28
C ASP A 281 31.35 -4.57 -16.31
N ALA A 282 32.42 -5.34 -16.02
CA ALA A 282 32.40 -6.80 -16.02
C ALA A 282 31.48 -7.38 -14.93
N GLU A 283 31.28 -6.63 -13.84
CA GLU A 283 30.42 -6.96 -12.73
C GLU A 283 28.95 -6.60 -13.00
N GLY A 284 28.68 -5.78 -14.02
CA GLY A 284 27.36 -5.31 -14.42
C GLY A 284 26.94 -4.01 -13.74
N HIS A 285 27.86 -3.25 -13.17
CA HIS A 285 27.59 -1.90 -12.68
C HIS A 285 27.78 -0.88 -13.80
N VAL A 286 27.03 0.21 -13.74
CA VAL A 286 27.20 1.32 -14.68
C VAL A 286 28.53 2.03 -14.47
N VAL A 287 29.22 2.28 -15.57
CA VAL A 287 30.48 3.02 -15.57
C VAL A 287 30.17 4.53 -15.63
N PRO A 288 30.69 5.35 -14.71
CA PRO A 288 30.54 6.80 -14.81
C PRO A 288 31.24 7.34 -16.07
N GLY A 289 30.54 8.18 -16.83
CA GLY A 289 31.01 8.65 -18.13
C GLY A 289 29.99 9.53 -18.84
N THR A 290 30.35 9.98 -20.05
CA THR A 290 29.43 10.68 -20.96
C THR A 290 29.09 9.73 -22.09
N TYR A 291 27.80 9.45 -22.25
CA TYR A 291 27.29 8.49 -23.22
C TYR A 291 26.34 9.16 -24.21
N PRO A 292 26.23 8.66 -25.46
CA PRO A 292 25.09 8.98 -26.32
C PRO A 292 23.77 8.76 -25.56
N MET A 293 22.81 9.64 -25.75
CA MET A 293 21.53 9.63 -25.02
C MET A 293 20.85 8.25 -25.08
N LEU A 294 20.84 7.63 -26.26
CA LEU A 294 20.28 6.30 -26.47
C LEU A 294 20.90 5.23 -25.56
N GLN A 295 22.22 5.27 -25.34
CA GLN A 295 22.91 4.31 -24.49
C GLN A 295 22.58 4.53 -23.01
N ALA A 296 22.48 5.79 -22.57
CA ALA A 296 22.06 6.12 -21.22
C ALA A 296 20.60 5.71 -20.96
N GLN A 297 19.71 5.94 -21.93
CA GLN A 297 18.31 5.49 -21.88
C GLN A 297 18.19 3.97 -21.89
N ALA A 298 19.00 3.28 -22.70
CA ALA A 298 19.03 1.83 -22.74
C ALA A 298 19.49 1.23 -21.40
N TYR A 299 20.52 1.80 -20.77
CA TYR A 299 20.92 1.42 -19.42
C TYR A 299 19.80 1.68 -18.40
N PHE A 300 19.17 2.85 -18.45
CA PHE A 300 18.09 3.20 -17.54
C PHE A 300 16.89 2.24 -17.66
N ASN A 301 16.54 1.85 -18.88
CA ASN A 301 15.54 0.81 -19.16
C ASN A 301 15.97 -0.55 -18.61
N TYR A 302 17.21 -0.97 -18.88
CA TYR A 302 17.78 -2.23 -18.36
C TYR A 302 17.71 -2.31 -16.84
N ASP A 303 18.24 -1.30 -16.14
CA ASP A 303 18.28 -1.24 -14.67
C ASP A 303 16.87 -1.29 -14.07
N GLY A 304 15.94 -0.53 -14.66
CA GLY A 304 14.56 -0.50 -14.21
C GLY A 304 13.80 -1.80 -14.37
N MET A 305 13.97 -2.47 -15.52
CA MET A 305 13.32 -3.76 -15.78
C MET A 305 13.96 -4.89 -14.97
N LEU A 306 15.26 -4.82 -14.69
CA LEU A 306 15.96 -5.76 -13.82
C LEU A 306 15.45 -5.64 -12.37
N GLU A 307 15.34 -4.42 -11.86
CA GLU A 307 15.01 -4.15 -10.46
C GLU A 307 13.51 -4.20 -10.14
N ASP A 308 12.68 -4.30 -11.18
CA ASP A 308 11.29 -4.72 -11.04
C ASP A 308 11.17 -6.09 -10.37
N ARG A 309 12.12 -6.99 -10.67
CA ARG A 309 12.24 -8.37 -10.16
C ARG A 309 11.04 -9.28 -10.41
N SER A 310 10.00 -8.79 -11.10
CA SER A 310 8.85 -9.61 -11.52
C SER A 310 9.11 -10.34 -12.84
N LEU A 311 10.18 -9.98 -13.55
CA LEU A 311 10.49 -10.46 -14.91
C LEU A 311 9.30 -10.29 -15.86
N GLY A 312 8.67 -9.12 -15.80
CA GLY A 312 7.56 -8.75 -16.66
C GLY A 312 6.16 -9.10 -16.14
N ALA A 313 6.03 -9.82 -15.02
CA ALA A 313 4.71 -10.18 -14.50
C ALA A 313 3.84 -8.97 -14.15
N HIS A 314 4.41 -7.84 -13.72
CA HIS A 314 3.62 -6.64 -13.42
C HIS A 314 2.94 -6.04 -14.67
N ASN A 315 3.64 -6.02 -15.81
CA ASN A 315 3.10 -5.49 -17.07
C ASN A 315 3.81 -6.11 -18.29
N PRO A 316 3.42 -7.32 -18.72
CA PRO A 316 4.17 -8.09 -19.70
C PRO A 316 4.35 -7.37 -21.04
N GLU A 317 3.30 -6.74 -21.55
CA GLU A 317 3.33 -6.06 -22.85
C GLU A 317 4.23 -4.83 -22.81
N TYR A 318 4.16 -4.04 -21.73
CA TYR A 318 5.00 -2.85 -21.58
C TYR A 318 6.48 -3.21 -21.46
N VAL A 319 6.81 -4.17 -20.58
CA VAL A 319 8.19 -4.62 -20.36
C VAL A 319 8.78 -5.20 -21.64
N LYS A 320 8.03 -6.06 -22.36
CA LYS A 320 8.47 -6.61 -23.64
C LYS A 320 8.67 -5.52 -24.69
N ALA A 321 7.78 -4.54 -24.80
CA ALA A 321 7.95 -3.43 -25.75
C ALA A 321 9.20 -2.59 -25.44
N ILE A 322 9.43 -2.24 -24.16
CA ILE A 322 10.62 -1.52 -23.71
C ILE A 322 11.89 -2.28 -24.10
N LEU A 323 12.00 -3.54 -23.70
CA LEU A 323 13.21 -4.33 -23.94
C LEU A 323 13.46 -4.56 -25.43
N LYS A 324 12.44 -4.94 -26.20
CA LYS A 324 12.60 -5.22 -27.64
C LYS A 324 13.01 -3.99 -28.44
N ASN A 325 12.37 -2.83 -28.20
CA ASN A 325 12.75 -1.60 -28.88
C ASN A 325 14.15 -1.13 -28.45
N THR A 326 14.49 -1.25 -27.16
CA THR A 326 15.83 -0.89 -26.66
C THR A 326 16.91 -1.74 -27.30
N ILE A 327 16.74 -3.07 -27.30
CA ILE A 327 17.69 -4.04 -27.89
C ILE A 327 17.85 -3.81 -29.38
N ALA A 328 16.74 -3.54 -30.09
CA ALA A 328 16.78 -3.28 -31.53
C ALA A 328 17.50 -1.97 -31.86
N ALA A 329 17.33 -0.93 -31.05
CA ALA A 329 17.95 0.37 -31.27
C ALA A 329 19.48 0.39 -30.99
N LEU A 330 19.99 -0.56 -30.20
CA LEU A 330 21.42 -0.70 -29.93
C LEU A 330 22.19 -1.56 -30.95
N LYS A 331 21.49 -2.21 -31.89
CA LYS A 331 22.10 -3.01 -32.98
C LYS A 331 22.52 -2.12 -34.13
#